data_AF-A0A8B9HMH4-F1
#
_entry.id   AF-A0A8B9HMH4-F1
#
_cell.length_a   1.000
_cell.length_b   1.000
_cell.length_c   1.000
_cell.angle_alpha   90.00
_cell.angle_beta   90.00
_cell.angle_gamma   90.00
#
_symmetry.space_group_name_H-M   'P 1'
#
loop_
_entity.id
_entity.type
_entity.pdbx_description
1 polymer ?
#
loop_
_entity_poly.entity_id
_entity_poly.type
_entity_poly.pdbx_seq_one_letter_code
_entity_poly.pdbx_strand_id
1 'polypeptide(L)' 'MYPPSPSLCSIDVNECEESTADCEGLCCNTIGSFYCKCSSGFTLRDDGKTCEGRTFKCHHSLKKDKSKPK' A
#
# COMPACT_ATOMS: atom_id res chain seq x y z
N MET A 1 -8.19 -36.97 2.22
CA MET A 1 -7.81 -35.80 1.40
C MET A 1 -8.58 -34.62 1.95
N TYR A 2 -7.86 -33.67 2.56
CA TYR A 2 -8.45 -32.50 3.22
C TYR A 2 -9.15 -31.65 2.13
N PRO A 3 -10.44 -31.28 2.28
CA PRO A 3 -11.09 -30.46 1.28
C PRO A 3 -10.41 -29.08 1.24
N PRO A 4 -10.05 -28.54 0.07
CA PRO A 4 -9.63 -27.15 0.02
C PRO A 4 -10.84 -26.30 0.45
N SER A 5 -10.62 -25.41 1.40
CA SER A 5 -11.59 -24.44 1.89
C SER A 5 -12.35 -23.77 0.74
N PRO A 6 -13.64 -23.42 0.92
CA PRO A 6 -14.61 -23.11 -0.15
C PRO A 6 -14.39 -21.75 -0.83
N SER A 7 -13.16 -21.44 -1.22
CA SER A 7 -12.76 -20.12 -1.73
C SER A 7 -11.84 -20.20 -2.94
N LEU A 8 -11.51 -21.40 -3.44
CA LEU A 8 -10.55 -21.56 -4.54
C LEU A 8 -11.18 -21.66 -5.95
N CYS A 9 -12.50 -21.50 -6.08
CA CYS A 9 -13.20 -21.48 -7.38
C CYS A 9 -14.36 -20.45 -7.42
N SER A 10 -14.39 -19.52 -6.47
CA SER A 10 -15.16 -18.29 -6.65
C SER A 10 -14.21 -17.32 -7.34
N ILE A 11 -14.64 -16.78 -8.48
CA ILE A 11 -13.89 -15.78 -9.23
C ILE A 11 -13.53 -14.66 -8.25
N ASP A 12 -12.24 -14.46 -8.02
CA ASP A 12 -11.74 -13.33 -7.26
C ASP A 12 -12.12 -12.05 -8.00
N VAL A 13 -12.74 -11.11 -7.30
CA VAL A 13 -13.09 -9.82 -7.90
C VAL A 13 -11.88 -8.93 -7.78
N ASN A 14 -11.34 -8.47 -8.91
CA ASN A 14 -10.18 -7.59 -8.87
C ASN A 14 -10.62 -6.15 -8.56
N GLU A 15 -10.69 -5.77 -7.29
CA GLU A 15 -11.17 -4.45 -6.85
C GLU A 15 -10.30 -3.28 -7.36
N CYS A 16 -9.07 -3.57 -7.79
CA CYS A 16 -8.18 -2.59 -8.43
C CYS A 16 -8.58 -2.26 -9.88
N GLU A 17 -9.23 -3.17 -10.59
CA GLU A 17 -9.69 -2.97 -11.98
C GLU A 17 -11.07 -2.35 -11.97
N GLU A 18 -11.92 -2.79 -11.05
CA GLU A 18 -13.25 -2.21 -10.82
C GLU A 18 -13.18 -0.82 -10.18
N SER A 19 -11.99 -0.34 -9.80
CA SER A 19 -11.78 0.93 -9.09
C SER A 19 -12.57 1.07 -7.78
N THR A 20 -12.96 -0.05 -7.17
CA THR A 20 -13.72 -0.12 -5.90
C THR A 20 -12.82 -0.16 -4.67
N ALA A 21 -11.52 -0.40 -4.85
CA ALA A 21 -10.54 -0.44 -3.77
C ALA A 21 -10.35 0.90 -3.04
N ASP A 22 -10.63 2.02 -3.72
CA ASP A 22 -10.50 3.39 -3.17
C ASP A 22 -9.11 3.69 -2.56
N CYS A 23 -8.05 3.14 -3.18
CA CYS A 23 -6.67 3.39 -2.76
C CYS A 23 -6.22 4.80 -3.20
N GLU A 24 -5.67 5.59 -2.28
CA GLU A 24 -4.98 6.84 -2.67
C GLU A 24 -3.64 6.59 -3.37
N GLY A 25 -3.06 5.41 -3.16
CA GLY A 25 -1.79 4.99 -3.73
C GLY A 25 -1.94 3.92 -4.81
N LEU A 26 -1.05 2.93 -4.74
CA LEU A 26 -0.99 1.79 -5.65
C LEU A 26 -1.87 0.66 -5.12
N CYS A 27 -2.80 0.17 -5.93
CA CYS A 27 -3.65 -0.95 -5.55
C CYS A 27 -2.99 -2.28 -5.94
N CYS A 28 -2.99 -3.25 -5.03
CA CYS A 28 -2.50 -4.61 -5.26
C CYS A 28 -3.61 -5.62 -5.00
N ASN A 29 -4.09 -6.28 -6.06
CA ASN A 29 -5.09 -7.34 -5.95
C ASN A 29 -4.45 -8.65 -5.46
N THR A 30 -5.17 -9.40 -4.63
CA THR A 30 -4.77 -10.74 -4.16
C THR A 30 -5.96 -11.69 -4.22
N ILE A 31 -5.73 -12.99 -4.32
CA ILE A 31 -6.83 -13.95 -4.40
C ILE A 31 -7.59 -13.95 -3.05
N GLY A 32 -8.81 -13.42 -3.06
CA GLY A 32 -9.73 -13.28 -1.93
C GLY A 32 -9.68 -11.94 -1.20
N SER A 33 -8.86 -10.97 -1.62
CA SER A 33 -8.73 -9.65 -0.97
C SER A 33 -7.88 -8.68 -1.81
N PHE A 34 -7.80 -7.42 -1.43
CA PHE A 34 -6.81 -6.48 -1.96
C PHE A 34 -6.08 -5.74 -0.83
N TYR A 35 -4.98 -5.06 -1.17
CA TYR A 35 -4.34 -4.10 -0.28
C TYR A 35 -3.80 -2.90 -1.04
N CYS A 36 -3.85 -1.73 -0.41
CA CYS A 36 -3.26 -0.51 -0.95
C CYS A 36 -1.81 -0.35 -0.47
N LYS A 37 -0.98 0.23 -1.33
CA LYS A 37 0.42 0.50 -1.06
C LYS A 37 0.74 1.95 -1.41
N CYS A 38 1.39 2.63 -0.48
CA CYS A 38 1.77 4.03 -0.69
C CYS A 38 3.13 4.16 -1.38
N SER A 39 3.30 5.25 -2.13
CA SER A 39 4.58 5.62 -2.75
C SER A 39 5.66 5.87 -1.69
N SER A 40 6.93 5.78 -2.11
CA SER A 40 8.08 6.03 -1.24
C SER A 40 7.95 7.37 -0.49
N GLY A 41 8.00 7.32 0.85
CA GLY A 41 7.84 8.49 1.72
C GLY A 41 6.41 8.72 2.25
N PHE A 42 5.45 7.88 1.87
CA PHE A 42 4.08 7.91 2.35
C PHE A 42 3.77 6.64 3.16
N THR A 43 2.95 6.78 4.20
CA THR A 43 2.56 5.69 5.10
C THR A 43 1.07 5.40 4.91
N LEU A 44 0.72 4.13 4.83
CA LEU A 44 -0.68 3.72 4.75
C LEU A 44 -1.35 3.99 6.10
N ARG A 45 -2.49 4.69 6.08
CA ARG A 45 -3.28 4.97 7.28
C ARG A 45 -3.96 3.69 7.79
N ASP A 46 -4.47 3.72 9.02
CA ASP A 46 -5.19 2.61 9.64
C ASP A 46 -6.42 2.14 8.84
N ASP A 47 -6.97 3.04 8.02
CA ASP A 47 -8.07 2.75 7.08
C ASP A 47 -7.65 1.82 5.91
N GLY A 48 -6.35 1.56 5.73
CA GLY A 48 -5.83 0.66 4.70
C GLY A 48 -5.91 1.20 3.27
N LYS A 49 -6.38 2.45 3.09
CA LYS A 49 -6.67 3.08 1.79
C LYS A 49 -5.97 4.42 1.58
N THR A 50 -5.97 5.24 2.62
CA THR A 50 -5.40 6.60 2.60
C THR A 50 -3.89 6.56 2.77
N CYS A 51 -3.16 7.37 1.98
CA CYS A 51 -1.72 7.50 2.05
C CYS A 51 -1.31 8.81 2.71
N GLU A 52 -0.89 8.74 3.97
CA GLU A 52 -0.40 9.91 4.70
C GLU A 52 1.10 10.08 4.48
N GLY A 53 1.45 11.12 3.72
CA GLY A 53 2.83 11.50 3.50
C GLY A 53 3.30 12.50 4.54
N ARG A 54 4.44 12.22 5.17
CA ARG A 54 5.36 13.32 5.45
C ARG A 54 5.84 13.78 4.08
N THR A 55 5.19 14.81 3.55
CA THR A 55 5.78 15.61 2.48
C THR A 55 7.19 15.97 2.97
N PHE A 56 8.19 15.23 2.48
CA PHE A 56 9.51 15.79 2.32
C PHE A 56 9.30 16.83 1.24
N LYS A 57 8.67 17.96 1.59
CA LYS A 57 8.84 19.19 0.85
C LYS A 57 10.33 19.22 0.69
N CYS A 58 10.78 19.15 -0.55
CA CYS A 58 12.14 19.47 -0.89
C CYS A 58 12.30 20.95 -0.53
N HIS A 59 12.34 21.26 0.77
CA HIS A 59 13.06 22.40 1.23
C HIS A 59 14.47 22.03 0.78
N HIS A 60 14.94 22.71 -0.24
CA HIS A 60 16.35 22.82 -0.51
C HIS A 60 17.04 23.25 0.79
N SER A 61 17.43 22.26 1.58
CA SER A 61 18.14 22.38 2.83
C SER A 61 18.90 21.08 2.97
N LEU A 62 20.03 21.07 2.27
CA LEU A 62 21.23 20.35 2.66
C LEU A 62 21.37 20.36 4.19
N LYS A 63 20.84 19.37 4.90
CA LYS A 63 21.33 19.05 6.23
C LYS A 63 22.27 17.88 6.05
N LYS A 64 23.56 18.22 6.06
CA LYS A 64 24.66 17.28 6.21
C LYS A 64 24.28 16.34 7.35
N ASP A 65 24.03 15.07 7.04
CA ASP A 65 24.04 14.01 8.04
C ASP A 65 25.50 13.78 8.45
N LYS A 66 26.07 14.72 9.21
CA LYS A 66 27.34 14.54 9.92
C LYS A 66 27.04 13.86 11.24
N SER A 67 26.67 12.58 11.22
CA SER A 67 26.66 11.74 12.43
C SER A 67 26.56 10.25 12.08
N LYS A 68 27.66 9.69 11.56
CA LYS A 68 28.02 8.30 11.89
C LYS A 68 29.52 8.27 12.25
N PRO A 69 29.91 7.55 13.32
CA PRO A 69 30.83 8.08 14.33
C PRO A 69 32.32 7.74 14.11
N LYS A 70 33.12 8.66 14.64
CA LYS A 70 34.51 8.59 15.15
C LYS A 70 35.63 8.29 14.17
#